data_AF-A0A0N4VNL4-F1
#
_entry.id   AF-A0A0N4VNL4-F1
#
_cell.length_a   1.000
_cell.length_b   1.000
_cell.length_c   1.000
_cell.angle_alpha   90.00
_cell.angle_beta   90.00
_cell.angle_gamma   90.00
#
_symmetry.space_group_name_H-M   'P 1'
#
loop_
_entity.id
_entity.type
_entity.pdbx_description
1 polymer ?
#
loop_
_entity_poly.entity_id
_entity_poly.type
_entity_poly.pdbx_seq_one_letter_code
_entity_poly.pdbx_strand_id
1 'polypeptide(L)'
;MATLAKLAVLFLLVFVCTQAQKMTRQCTCQEFQKCKQQILVNIFPCADKCQKNLAPLGGDYRQLRACETRKSSAIEGTLSCMERALPNACAKSLPRMIPKRAKGGLEIALMAEGNRILQRTGMQL
;
A
#
# COMPACT_ATOMS: atom_id res chain seq x y z
N MET A 1 -17.24 -7.20 -44.74
CA MET A 1 -17.27 -7.95 -43.45
C MET A 1 -16.02 -7.70 -42.60
N ALA A 2 -14.80 -7.83 -43.13
CA ALA A 2 -13.56 -7.62 -42.37
C ALA A 2 -13.36 -6.19 -41.80
N THR A 3 -13.86 -5.16 -42.47
CA THR A 3 -13.77 -3.75 -42.03
C THR A 3 -14.67 -3.44 -40.83
N LEU A 4 -15.88 -4.01 -40.80
CA LEU A 4 -16.81 -3.87 -39.67
C LEU A 4 -16.28 -4.58 -38.41
N ALA A 5 -15.66 -5.76 -38.57
CA ALA A 5 -15.04 -6.48 -37.46
C ALA A 5 -13.85 -5.70 -36.86
N LYS A 6 -13.01 -5.07 -37.70
CA LYS A 6 -11.89 -4.23 -37.22
C LYS A 6 -12.38 -2.98 -36.48
N LEU A 7 -13.44 -2.33 -36.98
CA LEU A 7 -14.07 -1.19 -36.30
C LEU A 7 -14.69 -1.58 -34.96
N ALA A 8 -15.35 -2.74 -34.88
CA ALA A 8 -15.92 -3.25 -33.63
C ALA A 8 -14.84 -3.55 -32.58
N VAL A 9 -13.72 -4.18 -32.98
CA VAL A 9 -12.58 -4.44 -32.09
C VAL A 9 -11.94 -3.14 -31.60
N LEU A 10 -11.78 -2.14 -32.48
CA LEU A 10 -11.26 -0.83 -32.12
C LEU A 10 -12.17 -0.12 -31.10
N PHE A 11 -13.48 -0.18 -31.30
CA PHE A 11 -14.47 0.39 -30.37
C PHE A 11 -14.43 -0.29 -28.99
N LEU A 12 -14.28 -1.62 -28.97
CA LEU A 12 -14.19 -2.40 -27.73
C LEU A 12 -12.92 -2.08 -26.93
N LEU A 13 -11.78 -1.92 -27.61
CA LEU A 13 -10.52 -1.52 -26.96
C LEU A 13 -10.60 -0.11 -26.36
N VAL A 14 -11.18 0.85 -27.09
CA VAL A 14 -11.38 2.22 -26.59
C VAL A 14 -12.31 2.23 -25.37
N PHE A 15 -13.38 1.43 -25.39
CA PHE A 15 -14.35 1.36 -24.30
C PHE A 15 -13.75 0.75 -23.01
N VAL A 16 -12.85 -0.23 -23.13
CA VAL A 16 -12.12 -0.78 -21.97
C VAL A 16 -11.15 0.24 -21.38
N CYS A 17 -10.51 1.06 -22.21
CA CYS A 17 -9.60 2.12 -21.75
C CYS A 17 -10.33 3.25 -21.00
N THR A 18 -11.55 3.62 -21.40
CA THR A 18 -12.30 4.72 -20.76
C THR A 18 -12.93 4.33 -19.42
N GLN A 19 -13.32 3.06 -19.25
CA GLN A 19 -13.88 2.56 -17.98
C GLN A 19 -12.84 2.40 -16.86
N ALA A 20 -11.54 2.53 -17.18
CA ALA A 20 -10.44 2.24 -16.26
C ALA A 20 -10.10 3.38 -15.29
N GLN A 21 -10.55 4.62 -15.51
CA GLN A 21 -10.19 5.77 -14.66
C GLN A 21 -11.34 6.22 -13.76
N LYS A 22 -11.62 5.42 -12.73
CA LYS A 22 -12.47 5.88 -11.62
C LYS A 22 -11.75 7.02 -10.91
N MET A 23 -12.37 8.20 -10.82
CA MET A 23 -11.82 9.32 -10.06
C MET A 23 -12.18 9.18 -8.57
N THR A 24 -11.30 9.63 -7.69
CA THR A 24 -11.54 9.62 -6.24
C THR A 24 -11.11 10.94 -5.63
N ARG A 25 -11.74 11.33 -4.53
CA ARG A 25 -11.38 12.55 -3.80
C ARG A 25 -10.01 12.35 -3.15
N GLN A 26 -9.09 13.26 -3.42
CA GLN A 26 -7.80 13.31 -2.73
C GLN A 26 -8.02 13.64 -1.24
N CYS A 27 -7.34 12.93 -0.35
CA CYS A 27 -7.37 13.27 1.07
C CYS A 27 -6.66 14.60 1.34
N THR A 28 -7.14 15.36 2.32
CA THR A 28 -6.43 16.55 2.80
C THR A 28 -5.19 16.14 3.59
N CYS A 29 -4.22 17.04 3.71
CA CYS A 29 -3.04 16.76 4.53
C CYS A 29 -3.40 16.56 6.00
N GLN A 30 -4.48 17.18 6.49
CA GLN A 30 -4.97 16.97 7.85
C GLN A 30 -5.54 15.55 8.05
N GLU A 31 -6.31 15.03 7.08
CA GLU A 31 -6.80 13.65 7.09
C GLU A 31 -5.65 12.65 7.03
N PHE A 32 -4.65 12.94 6.19
CA PHE A 32 -3.47 12.12 6.08
C PHE A 32 -2.67 12.06 7.39
N GLN A 33 -2.47 13.19 8.07
CA GLN A 33 -1.76 13.21 9.36
C GLN A 33 -2.50 12.40 10.44
N LYS A 34 -3.84 12.49 10.49
CA LYS A 34 -4.64 11.64 11.39
C LYS A 34 -4.45 10.16 11.08
N CYS A 35 -4.45 9.79 9.80
CA CYS A 35 -4.22 8.41 9.35
C CYS A 35 -2.81 7.92 9.75
N LYS A 36 -1.78 8.73 9.53
CA LYS A 36 -0.39 8.43 9.93
C LYS A 36 -0.30 8.13 11.43
N GLN A 37 -0.90 8.98 12.26
CA GLN A 37 -0.91 8.78 13.72
C GLN A 37 -1.64 7.49 14.10
N GLN A 38 -2.79 7.21 13.48
CA GLN A 38 -3.52 5.96 13.72
C GLN A 38 -2.70 4.72 13.33
N ILE A 39 -1.93 4.77 12.23
CA ILE A 39 -1.04 3.66 11.85
C ILE A 39 0.03 3.45 12.92
N LEU A 40 0.71 4.51 13.37
CA LEU A 40 1.78 4.40 14.36
C LEU A 40 1.30 3.81 15.68
N VAL A 41 0.09 4.17 16.14
CA VAL A 41 -0.48 3.63 17.38
C VAL A 41 -0.95 2.18 17.20
N ASN A 42 -1.47 1.81 16.03
CA ASN A 42 -2.14 0.52 15.84
C ASN A 42 -1.28 -0.55 15.15
N ILE A 43 -0.15 -0.21 14.53
CA ILE A 43 0.65 -1.18 13.75
C ILE A 43 1.12 -2.35 14.62
N PHE A 44 1.54 -2.05 15.83
CA PHE A 44 2.02 -3.04 16.80
C PHE A 44 0.87 -3.88 17.39
N PRO A 45 -0.22 -3.29 17.93
CA PRO A 45 -1.43 -4.05 18.29
C PRO A 45 -2.01 -4.91 17.15
N CYS A 46 -1.88 -4.44 15.90
CA CYS A 46 -2.30 -5.21 14.74
C CYS A 46 -1.41 -6.45 14.54
N ALA A 47 -0.09 -6.28 14.63
CA ALA A 47 0.87 -7.39 14.57
C ALA A 47 0.67 -8.42 15.69
N ASP A 48 0.26 -7.98 16.89
CA ASP A 48 -0.05 -8.88 18.03
C ASP A 48 -1.15 -9.88 17.68
N LYS A 49 -2.12 -9.49 16.84
CA LYS A 49 -3.19 -10.41 16.38
C LYS A 49 -2.66 -11.53 15.49
N CYS A 50 -1.49 -11.35 14.88
CA CYS A 50 -0.83 -12.32 14.01
C CYS A 50 0.16 -13.22 14.76
N GLN A 51 0.36 -13.05 16.07
CA GLN A 51 1.32 -13.82 16.87
C GLN A 51 1.21 -15.34 16.66
N LYS A 52 -0.01 -15.88 16.54
CA LYS A 52 -0.25 -17.32 16.36
C LYS A 52 0.38 -17.89 15.08
N ASN A 53 0.60 -17.05 14.07
CA ASN A 53 1.20 -17.47 12.80
C ASN A 53 2.74 -17.55 12.87
N LEU A 54 3.36 -17.02 13.93
CA LEU A 54 4.81 -17.01 14.09
C LEU A 54 5.35 -18.28 14.75
N ALA A 55 4.56 -18.92 15.63
CA ALA A 55 4.96 -20.13 16.33
C ALA A 55 5.31 -21.31 15.40
N PRO A 56 4.55 -21.58 14.31
CA PRO A 56 4.91 -22.61 13.33
C PRO A 56 6.23 -22.34 12.58
N LEU A 57 6.69 -21.09 12.55
CA LEU A 57 7.94 -20.68 11.92
C LEU A 57 9.14 -20.77 12.87
N GLY A 58 8.95 -21.29 14.09
CA GLY A 58 9.99 -21.37 15.12
C GLY A 58 10.43 -20.01 15.68
N GLY A 59 9.70 -18.93 15.38
CA GLY A 59 10.07 -17.58 15.78
C GLY A 59 9.58 -17.21 17.19
N ASP A 60 10.43 -16.54 17.97
CA ASP A 60 10.06 -15.96 19.26
C ASP A 60 9.39 -14.60 19.07
N TYR A 61 8.06 -14.57 19.22
CA TYR A 61 7.26 -13.36 19.09
C TYR A 61 7.73 -12.23 20.04
N ARG A 62 8.19 -12.55 21.25
CA ARG A 62 8.63 -11.52 22.21
C ARG A 62 9.92 -10.84 21.73
N GLN A 63 10.84 -11.62 21.17
CA GLN A 63 12.07 -11.07 20.59
C GLN A 63 11.78 -10.23 19.35
N LEU A 64 10.88 -10.68 18.48
CA LEU A 64 10.42 -9.89 17.34
C LEU A 64 9.79 -8.58 17.80
N ARG A 65 8.86 -8.64 18.77
CA ARG A 65 8.20 -7.47 19.33
C ARG A 65 9.18 -6.48 19.96
N ALA A 66 10.19 -6.97 20.67
CA ALA A 66 11.24 -6.13 21.22
C ALA A 66 12.09 -5.47 20.12
N CYS A 67 12.38 -6.20 19.04
CA CYS A 67 13.08 -5.66 17.88
C CYS A 67 12.28 -4.55 17.20
N GLU A 68 10.99 -4.81 16.92
CA GLU A 68 10.05 -3.86 16.33
C GLU A 68 9.92 -2.58 17.17
N THR A 69 9.77 -2.72 18.48
CA THR A 69 9.67 -1.58 19.41
C THR A 69 10.94 -0.73 19.37
N ARG A 70 12.12 -1.34 19.31
CA ARG A 70 13.41 -0.61 19.15
C ARG A 70 13.54 0.09 17.80
N LYS A 71 12.78 -0.32 16.78
CA LYS A 71 12.79 0.25 15.44
C LYS A 71 11.59 1.18 15.17
N SER A 72 10.76 1.47 16.17
CA SER A 72 9.61 2.37 16.04
C SER A 72 9.98 3.72 15.43
N SER A 73 11.09 4.32 15.87
CA SER A 73 11.62 5.58 15.32
C SER A 73 12.05 5.46 13.85
N ALA A 74 12.53 4.29 13.41
CA ALA A 74 12.85 4.04 12.01
C ALA A 74 11.58 3.94 11.15
N ILE A 75 10.49 3.40 11.70
CA ILE A 75 9.17 3.38 11.03
C ILE A 75 8.65 4.81 10.86
N GLU A 76 8.69 5.62 11.93
CA GLU A 76 8.31 7.04 11.87
C GLU A 76 9.17 7.83 10.87
N GLY A 77 10.48 7.58 10.88
CA GLY A 77 11.42 8.16 9.94
C GLY A 77 11.11 7.78 8.49
N THR A 78 10.70 6.53 8.25
CA THR A 78 10.31 6.04 6.92
C THR A 78 9.03 6.73 6.44
N LEU A 79 8.00 6.82 7.28
CA LEU A 79 6.77 7.55 6.94
C LEU A 79 7.07 9.03 6.63
N SER A 80 7.94 9.66 7.41
CA SER A 80 8.35 11.05 7.20
C SER A 80 9.24 11.22 5.95
N CYS A 81 9.99 10.19 5.56
CA CYS A 81 10.72 10.16 4.29
C CYS A 81 9.74 10.09 3.11
N MET A 82 8.75 9.19 3.17
CA MET A 82 7.72 9.05 2.13
C MET A 82 6.91 10.34 1.94
N GLU A 83 6.54 11.02 3.03
CA GLU A 83 5.87 12.33 2.98
C GLU A 83 6.70 13.37 2.23
N ARG A 84 8.01 13.45 2.52
CA ARG A 84 8.92 14.40 1.86
C ARG A 84 9.18 14.05 0.40
N ALA A 85 9.26 12.76 0.08
CA ALA A 85 9.43 12.29 -1.29
C ALA A 85 8.18 12.54 -2.16
N LEU A 86 7.01 12.71 -1.54
CA LEU A 86 5.72 12.89 -2.21
C LEU A 86 5.02 14.17 -1.75
N PRO A 87 5.58 15.37 -2.04
CA PRO A 87 5.11 16.64 -1.47
C PRO A 87 3.68 17.06 -1.87
N ASN A 88 3.11 16.41 -2.89
CA ASN A 88 1.76 16.65 -3.40
C ASN A 88 0.84 15.43 -3.23
N ALA A 89 1.19 14.48 -2.36
CA ALA A 89 0.37 13.30 -2.09
C ALA A 89 -1.00 13.67 -1.49
N CYS A 90 -1.06 14.70 -0.64
CA CYS A 90 -2.27 15.20 0.00
C CYS A 90 -2.63 16.60 -0.49
N ALA A 91 -3.92 16.95 -0.42
CA ALA A 91 -4.40 18.29 -0.72
C ALA A 91 -4.09 19.23 0.46
N LYS A 92 -3.25 20.24 0.22
CA LYS A 92 -2.95 21.30 1.22
C LYS A 92 -4.14 22.23 1.45
N SER A 93 -5.02 22.34 0.46
CA SER A 93 -6.22 23.19 0.44
C SER A 93 -7.42 22.34 0.03
N LEU A 94 -8.37 22.90 -0.74
CA LEU A 94 -9.50 22.15 -1.25
C LEU A 94 -9.06 20.82 -1.92
N PRO A 95 -9.69 19.69 -1.54
CA PRO A 95 -9.51 18.40 -2.17
C PRO A 95 -9.74 18.46 -3.69
N ARG A 96 -8.89 17.78 -4.45
CA ARG A 96 -9.06 17.60 -5.90
C ARG A 96 -9.47 16.16 -6.20
N MET A 97 -10.09 15.95 -7.35
CA MET A 97 -10.34 14.60 -7.85
C MET A 97 -9.07 14.07 -8.53
N ILE A 98 -8.61 12.90 -8.12
CA ILE A 98 -7.44 12.23 -8.68
C ILE A 98 -7.82 10.86 -9.25
N PRO A 99 -7.11 10.36 -10.28
CA PRO A 99 -7.32 9.00 -10.76
C PRO A 99 -7.10 7.99 -9.63
N LYS A 100 -8.09 7.14 -9.38
CA LYS A 100 -8.02 6.09 -8.36
C LYS A 100 -6.98 5.07 -8.78
N ARG A 101 -5.96 4.86 -7.94
CA ARG A 101 -5.00 3.77 -8.13
C ARG A 101 -5.63 2.44 -7.71
N ALA A 102 -5.30 1.38 -8.44
CA ALA A 102 -5.78 0.03 -8.14
C ALA A 102 -5.15 -0.47 -6.83
N LYS A 103 -5.96 -0.57 -5.77
CA LYS A 103 -5.52 -1.08 -4.46
C LYS A 103 -4.88 -2.46 -4.56
N GLY A 104 -5.49 -3.36 -5.35
CA GLY A 104 -4.99 -4.73 -5.54
C GLY A 104 -3.59 -4.77 -6.17
N GLY A 105 -3.27 -3.86 -7.10
CA GLY A 105 -1.93 -3.80 -7.68
C GLY A 105 -0.87 -3.38 -6.67
N LEU A 106 -1.21 -2.44 -5.79
CA LEU A 106 -0.31 -2.01 -4.71
C LEU A 106 -0.10 -3.14 -3.69
N GLU A 107 -1.15 -3.88 -3.36
CA GLU A 107 -1.12 -5.01 -2.44
C GLU A 107 -0.24 -6.16 -2.98
N ILE A 108 -0.39 -6.51 -4.26
CA ILE A 108 0.45 -7.51 -4.92
C ILE A 108 1.92 -7.07 -4.94
N ALA A 109 2.19 -5.81 -5.29
CA ALA A 109 3.55 -5.29 -5.30
C ALA A 109 4.19 -5.33 -3.90
N LEU A 110 3.42 -5.01 -2.86
CA LEU A 110 3.86 -5.09 -1.47
C LEU A 110 4.18 -6.53 -1.06
N MET A 111 3.31 -7.49 -1.39
CA MET A 111 3.56 -8.91 -1.11
C MET A 111 4.77 -9.45 -1.87
N ALA A 112 4.95 -9.06 -3.13
CA ALA A 112 6.09 -9.47 -3.94
C ALA A 112 7.42 -8.99 -3.35
N GLU A 113 7.47 -7.74 -2.89
CA GLU A 113 8.67 -7.21 -2.25
C GLU A 113 8.90 -7.82 -0.85
N GLY A 114 7.84 -8.03 -0.09
CA GLY A 114 7.92 -8.76 1.19
C GLY A 114 8.50 -10.16 1.01
N ASN A 115 8.03 -10.91 0.01
CA ASN A 115 8.56 -12.24 -0.29
C ASN A 115 10.03 -12.19 -0.71
N ARG A 116 10.44 -11.19 -1.51
CA ARG A 116 11.86 -10.99 -1.84
C ARG A 116 12.74 -10.77 -0.61
N ILE A 117 12.26 -10.00 0.37
CA ILE A 117 13.01 -9.74 1.61
C ILE A 117 13.14 -11.03 2.43
N LEU A 118 12.06 -11.80 2.59
CA LEU A 118 12.07 -13.05 3.34
C LEU A 118 12.97 -14.11 2.67
N GLN A 119 12.93 -14.21 1.34
CA GLN A 119 13.76 -15.14 0.59
C GLN A 119 15.26 -14.92 0.82
N ARG A 120 15.70 -13.66 0.98
CA ARG A 120 17.10 -13.35 1.32
C ARG A 120 17.52 -13.89 2.69
N THR A 121 16.56 -14.18 3.55
CA THR A 121 16.77 -14.75 4.89
C THR A 121 16.47 -16.26 4.95
N GLY A 122 16.21 -16.90 3.81
CA GLY A 122 15.91 -18.34 3.73
C GLY A 122 14.47 -18.71 4.08
N MET A 123 13.56 -17.73 4.19
CA MET A 123 12.14 -17.93 4.48
C MET A 123 11.29 -17.65 3.23
N GLN A 124 10.14 -18.31 3.11
CA GLN A 124 9.16 -18.07 2.05
C GLN A 124 7.79 -17.85 2.68
N LEU A 125 7.02 -16.92 2.10
CA LEU A 125 5.62 -16.65 2.44
C LEU A 125 4.70 -17.68 1.78
#